data_AF-A0A956H8Z8-F1
#
_entry.id   AF-A0A956H8Z8-F1
#
_cell.length_a   1.000
_cell.length_b   1.000
_cell.length_c   1.000
_cell.angle_alpha   90.00
_cell.angle_beta   90.00
_cell.angle_gamma   90.00
#
_symmetry.space_group_name_H-M   'P 1'
#
loop_
_entity.id
_entity.type
_entity.pdbx_description
1 polymer ?
#
loop_
_entity_poly.entity_id
_entity_poly.type
_entity_poly.pdbx_seq_one_letter_code
_entity_poly.pdbx_strand_id
1 'polypeptide(L)'
;MSAMRRWADTLRVYTTRRQLTVFGLGFSSGLPFPLVYMTLSAWLAESGVSRTEIGLLSLAATAYSLKYLWSPLVDRLPIPLLGRLLGRRRSWMLVAQLAVAG
;
A
#
# COMPACT_ATOMS: atom_id res chain seq x y z
N MET A 1 38.47 4.54 -23.27
CA MET A 1 37.56 5.57 -22.70
C MET A 1 36.10 5.47 -23.20
N SER A 2 35.60 4.29 -23.61
CA SER A 2 34.25 4.14 -24.21
C SER A 2 33.17 3.61 -23.24
N ALA A 3 33.53 2.97 -22.12
CA ALA A 3 32.56 2.41 -21.17
C ALA A 3 31.97 3.44 -20.18
N MET A 4 32.74 4.49 -19.85
CA MET A 4 32.39 5.42 -18.75
C MET A 4 31.29 6.43 -19.11
N ARG A 5 31.12 6.75 -20.41
CA ARG A 5 29.99 7.58 -20.88
C ARG A 5 28.65 6.85 -20.77
N ARG A 6 28.65 5.53 -21.00
CA ARG A 6 27.45 4.68 -21.06
C ARG A 6 26.73 4.55 -19.70
N TRP A 7 27.47 4.50 -18.60
CA TRP A 7 26.91 4.43 -17.24
C TRP A 7 26.35 5.77 -16.75
N ALA A 8 27.05 6.87 -17.02
CA ALA A 8 26.59 8.21 -16.68
C ALA A 8 25.29 8.57 -17.43
N ASP A 9 25.20 8.20 -18.72
CA ASP A 9 23.98 8.38 -19.51
C ASP A 9 22.82 7.52 -19.00
N THR A 10 23.11 6.31 -18.51
CA THR A 10 22.11 5.43 -17.87
C THR A 10 21.62 6.02 -16.54
N LEU A 11 22.50 6.65 -15.74
CA LEU A 11 22.12 7.29 -14.49
C LEU A 11 21.27 8.55 -14.71
N ARG A 12 21.50 9.27 -15.81
CA ARG A 12 20.74 10.48 -16.17
C ARG A 12 19.25 10.22 -16.37
N VAL A 13 18.89 8.98 -16.72
CA VAL A 13 17.49 8.54 -16.84
C VAL A 13 16.76 8.68 -15.49
N TYR A 14 17.43 8.41 -14.36
CA TYR A 14 16.90 8.56 -13.00
C TYR A 14 16.69 10.01 -12.56
N THR A 15 17.41 10.95 -13.15
CA THR A 15 17.25 12.39 -12.86
C THR A 15 16.15 13.05 -13.68
N THR A 16 15.45 12.30 -14.55
CA THR A 16 14.35 12.84 -15.35
C THR A 16 13.18 13.26 -14.46
N ARG A 17 12.54 14.40 -14.75
CA ARG A 17 11.39 14.92 -13.98
C ARG A 17 10.33 13.86 -13.68
N ARG A 18 9.99 13.02 -14.66
CA ARG A 18 9.04 11.90 -14.51
C ARG A 18 9.48 10.91 -13.43
N GLN A 19 10.76 10.55 -13.40
CA GLN A 19 11.28 9.59 -12.42
C GLN A 19 11.33 10.19 -11.02
N LEU A 20 11.71 11.47 -10.90
CA LEU A 20 11.62 12.20 -9.64
C LEU A 20 10.18 12.33 -9.13
N THR A 21 9.21 12.55 -10.02
CA THR A 21 7.78 12.56 -9.65
C THR A 21 7.31 11.19 -9.18
N VAL A 22 7.62 10.12 -9.92
CA VAL A 22 7.26 8.76 -9.51
C VAL A 22 7.96 8.36 -8.22
N PHE A 23 9.21 8.79 -8.02
CA PHE A 23 9.94 8.60 -6.77
C PHE A 23 9.24 9.31 -5.61
N GLY A 24 8.88 10.58 -5.75
CA GLY A 24 8.17 11.34 -4.72
C GLY A 24 6.80 10.74 -4.40
N LEU A 25 6.04 10.34 -5.42
CA LEU A 25 4.76 9.64 -5.26
C LEU A 25 4.94 8.28 -4.58
N GLY A 26 5.94 7.50 -5.00
CA GLY A 26 6.27 6.20 -4.42
C GLY A 26 6.64 6.33 -2.95
N PHE A 27 7.54 7.25 -2.63
CA PHE A 27 7.95 7.59 -1.27
C PHE A 27 6.76 8.02 -0.41
N SER A 28 5.96 8.98 -0.89
CA SER A 28 4.77 9.47 -0.18
C SER A 28 3.69 8.41 0.00
N SER A 29 3.55 7.47 -0.94
CA SER A 29 2.57 6.38 -0.83
C SER A 29 3.02 5.22 0.07
N GLY A 30 4.34 5.05 0.27
CA GLY A 30 4.91 3.95 1.05
C GLY A 30 5.08 4.24 2.54
N LEU A 31 5.27 5.51 2.91
CA LEU A 31 5.50 5.94 4.29
C LEU A 31 4.29 5.94 5.23
N PRO A 32 3.06 6.27 4.80
CA PRO A 32 1.94 6.47 5.71
C PRO A 32 1.64 5.23 6.55
N PHE A 33 1.66 4.05 5.93
CA PHE A 33 1.32 2.80 6.62
C PHE A 33 2.31 2.47 7.76
N PRO A 34 3.64 2.41 7.54
CA PRO A 34 4.60 2.24 8.63
C PRO A 34 4.53 3.33 9.70
N LEU A 35 4.36 4.60 9.30
CA LEU A 35 4.29 5.72 10.25
C LEU A 35 3.08 5.60 11.17
N VAL A 36 1.90 5.31 10.62
CA VAL A 36 0.68 5.09 11.41
C VAL A 36 0.84 3.86 12.31
N TYR A 37 1.39 2.76 11.79
CA TYR A 37 1.61 1.56 12.58
C TYR A 37 2.54 1.80 13.77
N MET A 38 3.67 2.47 13.55
CA MET A 38 4.65 2.78 14.59
C MET A 38 4.09 3.74 15.64
N THR A 39 3.43 4.82 15.21
CA THR A 39 2.83 5.82 16.12
C THR A 39 1.71 5.21 16.96
N LEU A 40 0.82 4.42 16.35
CA LEU A 40 -0.22 3.70 17.08
C LEU A 40 0.37 2.72 18.10
N SER A 41 1.40 1.96 17.72
CA SER A 41 2.07 1.02 18.62
C SER A 41 2.69 1.73 19.83
N ALA A 42 3.29 2.91 19.62
CA ALA A 42 3.85 3.72 20.69
C ALA A 42 2.76 4.23 21.65
N TRP A 43 1.66 4.77 21.11
CA TRP A 43 0.54 5.26 21.93
C TRP A 43 -0.11 4.13 22.74
N LEU A 44 -0.27 2.95 22.16
CA LEU A 44 -0.80 1.79 22.87
C LEU A 44 0.14 1.37 24.01
N ALA A 45 1.45 1.34 23.76
CA ALA A 45 2.44 1.05 24.79
C ALA A 45 2.41 2.08 25.93
N GLU A 46 2.30 3.37 25.61
CA GLU A 46 2.16 4.46 26.60
C GLU A 46 0.87 4.34 27.41
N SER A 47 -0.23 3.89 26.80
CA SER A 47 -1.51 3.64 27.48
C SER A 47 -1.52 2.37 28.35
N GLY A 48 -0.42 1.62 28.41
CA GLY A 48 -0.27 0.43 29.23
C GLY A 48 -0.80 -0.87 28.60
N VAL A 49 -1.12 -0.86 27.30
CA VAL A 49 -1.56 -2.06 26.56
C VAL A 49 -0.42 -3.07 26.49
N SER A 50 -0.75 -4.35 26.65
CA SER A 50 0.28 -5.40 26.68
C SER A 50 0.97 -5.54 25.31
N ARG A 51 2.25 -5.95 25.32
CA ARG A 51 2.98 -6.22 24.07
C ARG A 51 2.34 -7.33 23.23
N THR A 52 1.63 -8.26 23.88
CA THR A 52 0.88 -9.32 23.21
C THR A 52 -0.29 -8.73 22.41
N GLU A 53 -1.05 -7.80 23.00
CA GLU A 53 -2.15 -7.12 22.31
C GLU A 53 -1.65 -6.20 21.20
N ILE A 54 -0.57 -5.45 21.42
CA ILE A 54 0.09 -4.69 20.35
C ILE A 54 0.56 -5.64 19.23
N GLY A 55 1.03 -6.83 19.61
CA GLY A 55 1.38 -7.91 18.68
C GLY A 55 0.22 -8.34 17.79
N LEU A 56 -1.04 -8.23 18.23
CA LEU A 56 -2.20 -8.54 17.40
C LEU A 56 -2.34 -7.57 16.21
N LEU A 57 -1.87 -6.33 16.32
CA LEU A 57 -1.81 -5.39 15.19
C LEU A 57 -0.93 -5.92 14.04
N SER A 58 0.06 -6.75 14.36
CA SER A 58 0.91 -7.38 13.34
C SER A 58 0.11 -8.31 12.41
N LEU A 59 -1.04 -8.85 12.85
CA LEU A 59 -1.92 -9.63 11.99
C LEU A 59 -2.51 -8.77 10.86
N ALA A 60 -2.93 -7.55 11.17
CA ALA A 60 -3.40 -6.60 10.15
C ALA A 60 -2.26 -6.20 9.19
N ALA A 61 -1.06 -5.96 9.72
CA ALA A 61 0.12 -5.70 8.89
C ALA A 61 0.51 -6.89 8.01
N THR A 62 0.30 -8.11 8.50
CA THR A 62 0.52 -9.35 7.75
C THR A 62 -0.49 -9.49 6.62
N ALA A 63 -1.78 -9.24 6.87
CA ALA A 63 -2.82 -9.24 5.83
C ALA A 63 -2.53 -8.21 4.72
N TYR A 64 -2.00 -7.03 5.09
CA TYR A 64 -1.54 -6.04 4.11
C TYR A 64 -0.30 -6.50 3.33
N SER A 65 0.66 -7.14 4.00
CA SER A 65 1.89 -7.67 3.37
C SER A 65 1.57 -8.81 2.38
N LEU A 66 0.56 -9.61 2.70
CA LEU A 66 0.03 -10.67 1.84
C LEU A 66 -0.98 -10.18 0.80
N LYS A 67 -1.09 -8.87 0.57
CA LYS A 67 -2.03 -8.31 -0.43
C LYS A 67 -1.85 -8.87 -1.82
N TYR A 68 -0.64 -9.26 -2.19
CA TYR A 68 -0.36 -9.85 -3.51
C TYR A 68 -1.07 -11.20 -3.71
N LEU A 69 -1.39 -11.91 -2.63
CA LEU A 69 -2.04 -13.22 -2.71
C LEU A 69 -3.53 -13.08 -3.03
N TRP A 70 -4.19 -12.08 -2.42
CA TRP A 70 -5.63 -11.86 -2.60
C TRP A 70 -5.97 -10.77 -3.62
N SER A 71 -5.03 -9.90 -4.02
CA SER A 71 -5.27 -8.88 -5.05
C SER A 71 -5.77 -9.45 -6.38
N PRO A 72 -5.28 -10.60 -6.90
CA PRO A 72 -5.80 -11.18 -8.14
C PRO A 72 -7.28 -11.56 -8.05
N LEU A 73 -7.72 -11.97 -6.86
CA LEU A 73 -9.12 -12.31 -6.60
C LEU A 73 -9.98 -11.04 -6.68
N VAL A 74 -9.58 -9.96 -6.02
CA VAL A 74 -10.29 -8.67 -6.05
C VAL A 74 -10.28 -8.05 -7.46
N ASP A 75 -9.17 -8.15 -8.19
CA ASP A 75 -9.03 -7.58 -9.53
C ASP A 75 -9.80 -8.36 -10.61
N ARG A 76 -9.98 -9.68 -10.43
CA ARG A 76 -10.61 -10.56 -11.44
C ARG A 76 -12.06 -10.89 -11.14
N LEU A 77 -12.46 -10.94 -9.87
CA LEU A 77 -13.81 -11.35 -9.47
C LEU A 77 -14.79 -10.17 -9.63
N PRO A 78 -15.77 -10.25 -10.55
CA PRO A 78 -16.85 -9.27 -10.60
C PRO A 78 -17.85 -9.54 -9.47
N ILE A 79 -18.17 -8.52 -8.69
CA ILE A 79 -19.25 -8.61 -7.70
C ILE A 79 -20.58 -8.70 -8.46
N PRO A 80 -21.41 -9.73 -8.26
CA PRO A 80 -22.70 -9.84 -8.92
C PRO A 80 -23.58 -8.64 -8.56
N LEU A 81 -24.42 -8.18 -9.50
CA LEU A 81 -25.24 -6.95 -9.45
C LEU A 81 -24.43 -5.64 -9.45
N LEU A 82 -23.60 -5.37 -8.45
CA LEU A 82 -22.81 -4.14 -8.33
C LEU A 82 -21.81 -3.98 -9.49
N GLY A 83 -21.15 -5.08 -9.88
CA GLY A 83 -20.18 -5.11 -10.97
C GLY A 83 -20.78 -4.75 -12.33
N ARG A 84 -22.09 -4.99 -12.54
CA ARG A 84 -22.82 -4.59 -13.75
C ARG A 84 -23.21 -3.12 -13.75
N LEU A 85 -23.53 -2.56 -12.59
CA LEU A 85 -24.01 -1.16 -12.45
C LEU A 85 -22.88 -0.14 -12.37
N LEU A 86 -21.80 -0.46 -11.66
CA LEU A 86 -20.74 0.50 -11.30
C LEU A 86 -19.37 0.14 -11.88
N GLY A 87 -19.25 -1.04 -12.48
CA GLY A 87 -17.98 -1.59 -12.94
C GLY A 87 -17.13 -2.17 -11.81
N ARG A 88 -16.10 -2.94 -12.16
CA ARG A 88 -15.38 -3.81 -11.22
C ARG A 88 -14.69 -3.05 -10.07
N ARG A 89 -13.94 -1.98 -10.37
CA ARG A 89 -13.20 -1.22 -9.35
C ARG A 89 -14.10 -0.50 -8.35
N ARG A 90 -15.14 0.19 -8.84
CA ARG A 90 -16.05 0.98 -7.97
C ARG A 90 -16.90 0.08 -7.07
N SER A 91 -17.28 -1.10 -7.57
CA SER A 91 -18.01 -2.10 -6.79
C SER A 91 -17.20 -2.57 -5.59
N TRP A 92 -15.93 -2.91 -5.79
CA TRP A 92 -15.04 -3.33 -4.70
C TRP A 92 -14.73 -2.20 -3.72
N MET A 93 -14.62 -0.94 -4.18
CA MET A 93 -14.48 0.21 -3.28
C MET A 93 -15.69 0.36 -2.36
N LEU A 94 -16.91 0.26 -2.90
CA LEU A 94 -18.13 0.35 -2.09
C LEU A 94 -18.26 -0.81 -1.11
N VAL A 95 -17.95 -2.04 -1.53
CA VAL A 95 -17.99 -3.19 -0.62
C VAL A 95 -16.97 -3.05 0.50
N ALA A 96 -15.75 -2.58 0.21
CA ALA A 96 -14.75 -2.31 1.24
C ALA A 96 -15.20 -1.21 2.21
N GLN A 97 -15.83 -0.14 1.70
CA GLN A 97 -16.37 0.94 2.53
C GLN A 97 -17.49 0.45 3.44
N LEU A 98 -18.44 -0.34 2.91
CA LEU A 98 -19.52 -0.92 3.69
C LEU A 98 -19.02 -1.92 4.74
N ALA A 99 -17.99 -2.71 4.41
CA ALA A 99 -17.38 -3.66 5.34
C ALA A 99 -16.62 -2.99 6.50
N VAL A 100 -16.16 -1.75 6.33
CA VAL A 100 -15.49 -0.97 7.39
C VAL A 100 -16.49 -0.11 8.18
N ALA A 101 -17.55 0.37 7.53
CA ALA A 101 -18.55 1.24 8.13
C ALA A 101 -19.65 0.50 8.91
N GLY A 102 -19.90 -0.78 8.58
CA GLY A 102 -20.80 -1.67 9.31
C GLY A 102 -20.10 -2.40 10.44
#